data_AF-A0A6I1TYQ0-F1
#
_entry.id   AF-A0A6I1TYQ0-F1
#
_cell.length_a   1.000
_cell.length_b   1.000
_cell.length_c   1.000
_cell.angle_alpha   90.00
_cell.angle_beta   90.00
_cell.angle_gamma   90.00
#
_symmetry.space_group_name_H-M   'P 1'
#
loop_
_entity.id
_entity.type
_entity.pdbx_description
1 polymer ?
#
loop_
_entity_poly.entity_id
_entity_poly.type
_entity_poly.pdbx_seq_one_letter_code
_entity_poly.pdbx_strand_id
1 'polypeptide(L)'
;TGKVLVRYPDGSTEEIPVTVTVGEQDKDIYTPKYEDGNGKPGSKVEIPLTEENGKKIPDGTTFESDQPGVIDVDKDGKVTVTIPEGANPGDKITGKVLVRYPDGSTEEIPVTVTVGEQDKDIYTPKYEDGNGKPGSKVEIPLTEENGKKIPDGTTFESDQPGVIDVDKDGKVTVTIPEGANPGDKITGKVLVRYPDGSTEEIPVTVTVGEQDKDIYTPKYEDG
;
A
#
# COMPACT_ATOMS: atom_id res chain seq x y z
N THR A 1 -6.62 38.13 -40.70
CA THR A 1 -6.26 38.40 -42.11
C THR A 1 -4.99 39.23 -42.12
N GLY A 2 -4.01 38.82 -42.93
CA GLY A 2 -2.80 39.59 -43.19
C GLY A 2 -2.84 40.17 -44.61
N LYS A 3 -1.96 41.11 -44.92
CA LYS A 3 -1.71 41.56 -46.29
C LYS A 3 -0.26 41.31 -46.65
N VAL A 4 -0.01 40.70 -47.80
CA VAL A 4 1.34 40.58 -48.36
C VAL A 4 1.50 41.70 -49.39
N LEU A 5 2.53 42.53 -49.22
CA LEU A 5 2.87 43.58 -50.18
C LEU A 5 3.91 43.04 -51.17
N VAL A 6 3.50 42.88 -52.43
CA VAL A 6 4.40 42.52 -53.54
C VAL A 6 4.91 43.82 -54.17
N ARG A 7 6.22 43.91 -54.43
CA ARG A 7 6.85 45.03 -55.15
C ARG A 7 7.45 44.54 -56.46
N TYR A 8 7.12 45.19 -57.56
CA TYR A 8 7.58 44.85 -58.90
C TYR A 8 8.80 45.68 -59.32
N PRO A 9 9.61 45.21 -60.29
CA PRO A 9 10.82 45.92 -60.75
C PRO A 9 10.55 47.31 -61.35
N ASP A 10 9.33 47.55 -61.84
CA ASP A 10 8.89 48.86 -62.35
C ASP A 10 8.50 49.85 -61.24
N GLY A 11 8.64 49.44 -59.97
CA GLY A 11 8.31 50.25 -58.80
C GLY A 11 6.84 50.18 -58.39
N SER A 12 5.99 49.45 -59.11
CA SER A 12 4.59 49.24 -58.72
C SER A 12 4.48 48.28 -57.55
N THR A 13 3.36 48.35 -56.83
CA THR A 13 3.10 47.51 -55.64
C THR A 13 1.69 46.95 -55.67
N GLU A 14 1.52 45.73 -55.18
CA GLU A 14 0.23 45.05 -55.07
C GLU A 14 0.05 44.48 -53.66
N GLU A 15 -1.10 44.75 -53.04
CA GLU A 15 -1.46 44.17 -51.74
C GLU A 15 -2.38 42.96 -51.95
N ILE A 16 -1.87 41.77 -51.64
CA ILE A 16 -2.65 40.53 -51.72
C ILE A 16 -3.22 40.23 -50.31
N PRO A 17 -4.55 40.20 -50.14
CA PRO A 17 -5.14 39.80 -48.86
C PRO A 17 -4.92 38.30 -48.63
N VAL A 18 -4.35 37.95 -47.49
CA VAL A 18 -4.19 36.57 -47.03
C VAL A 18 -5.15 36.31 -45.88
N THR A 19 -6.07 35.36 -46.09
CA THR A 19 -6.96 34.85 -45.06
C THR A 19 -6.27 33.73 -44.29
N VAL A 20 -6.04 33.96 -43.01
CA VAL A 20 -5.66 32.90 -42.06
C VAL A 20 -6.93 32.51 -41.32
N THR A 21 -7.37 31.26 -41.48
CA THR A 21 -8.41 30.65 -40.67
C THR A 21 -7.76 29.94 -39.49
N VAL A 22 -8.06 30.39 -38.27
CA VAL A 22 -7.66 29.69 -37.04
C VAL A 22 -8.72 28.62 -36.78
N GLY A 23 -8.31 27.34 -36.75
CA GLY A 23 -9.19 26.25 -36.34
C GLY A 23 -9.47 26.29 -34.83
N GLU A 24 -10.43 25.50 -34.37
CA GLU A 24 -10.57 25.23 -32.91
C GLU A 24 -9.29 24.57 -32.40
N GLN A 25 -8.87 24.93 -31.18
CA GLN A 25 -7.69 24.34 -30.56
C GLN A 25 -8.01 22.93 -30.05
N ASP A 26 -7.04 22.02 -30.09
CA ASP A 26 -7.23 20.64 -29.64
C ASP A 26 -7.70 20.59 -28.17
N LYS A 27 -7.15 21.43 -27.29
CA LYS A 27 -7.60 21.55 -25.88
C LYS A 27 -9.10 21.91 -25.71
N ASP A 28 -9.72 22.53 -26.72
CA ASP A 28 -11.13 22.89 -26.70
C ASP A 28 -12.03 21.77 -27.29
N ILE A 29 -11.41 20.76 -27.92
CA ILE A 29 -12.05 19.62 -28.58
C ILE A 29 -12.03 18.37 -27.70
N TYR A 30 -10.97 18.18 -26.91
CA TYR A 30 -10.73 17.01 -26.07
C TYR A 30 -10.97 17.32 -24.60
N THR A 31 -11.38 16.32 -23.82
CA THR A 31 -11.60 16.43 -22.37
C THR A 31 -11.01 15.20 -21.67
N PRO A 32 -9.67 15.11 -21.63
CA PRO A 32 -8.97 14.04 -20.93
C PRO A 32 -9.12 14.20 -19.41
N LYS A 33 -9.26 13.08 -18.68
CA LYS A 33 -9.42 13.06 -17.23
C LYS A 33 -8.82 11.81 -16.58
N TYR A 34 -8.46 11.96 -15.31
CA TYR A 34 -8.14 10.86 -14.41
C TYR A 34 -9.24 10.71 -13.38
N GLU A 35 -9.59 9.47 -13.07
CA GLU A 35 -10.43 9.15 -11.92
C GLU A 35 -9.59 9.16 -10.64
N ASP A 36 -10.22 9.38 -9.50
CA ASP A 36 -9.54 9.33 -8.21
C ASP A 36 -9.02 7.90 -7.92
N GLY A 37 -7.78 7.80 -7.49
CA GLY A 37 -7.16 6.55 -7.07
C GLY A 37 -7.23 6.34 -5.56
N ASN A 38 -7.08 5.08 -5.14
CA ASN A 38 -6.90 4.70 -3.75
C ASN A 38 -5.84 3.60 -3.64
N GLY A 39 -4.96 3.69 -2.66
CA GLY A 39 -3.95 2.66 -2.43
C GLY A 39 -3.42 2.68 -1.01
N LYS A 40 -2.73 1.63 -0.60
CA LYS A 40 -2.15 1.50 0.74
C LYS A 40 -0.75 2.15 0.80
N PRO A 41 -0.25 2.53 1.99
CA PRO A 41 1.12 2.97 2.16
C PRO A 41 2.13 1.99 1.54
N GLY A 42 3.14 2.52 0.84
CA GLY A 42 4.19 1.73 0.16
C GLY A 42 3.79 1.13 -1.19
N SER A 43 2.52 1.24 -1.60
CA SER A 43 2.04 0.70 -2.87
C SER A 43 2.17 1.69 -4.03
N LYS A 44 1.96 1.20 -5.26
CA LYS A 44 1.81 2.02 -6.46
C LYS A 44 0.39 1.93 -6.98
N VAL A 45 -0.19 3.08 -7.32
CA VAL A 45 -1.54 3.18 -7.89
C VAL A 45 -1.41 3.61 -9.34
N GLU A 46 -1.91 2.76 -10.24
CA GLU A 46 -1.94 3.03 -11.67
C GLU A 46 -3.31 3.57 -12.08
N ILE A 47 -3.35 4.75 -12.71
CA ILE A 47 -4.58 5.42 -13.12
C ILE A 47 -4.50 5.66 -14.64
N PRO A 48 -5.31 4.95 -15.44
CA PRO A 48 -5.36 5.18 -16.88
C PRO A 48 -5.97 6.53 -17.20
N LEU A 49 -5.48 7.18 -18.25
CA LEU A 49 -6.14 8.34 -18.81
C LEU A 49 -7.43 7.92 -19.51
N THR A 50 -8.50 8.68 -19.27
CA THR A 50 -9.78 8.52 -19.97
C THR A 50 -10.13 9.80 -20.72
N GLU A 51 -10.90 9.71 -21.80
CA GLU A 51 -11.41 10.86 -22.53
C GLU A 51 -12.93 10.82 -22.49
N GLU A 52 -13.54 11.89 -21.97
CA GLU A 52 -14.97 11.91 -21.64
C GLU A 52 -15.88 11.77 -22.88
N ASN A 53 -15.44 12.32 -24.01
CA ASN A 53 -16.21 12.33 -25.26
C ASN A 53 -15.98 11.07 -26.12
N GLY A 54 -15.20 10.11 -25.64
CA GLY A 54 -14.83 8.89 -26.37
C GLY A 54 -14.01 9.13 -27.64
N LYS A 55 -13.44 10.34 -27.81
CA LYS A 55 -12.58 10.66 -28.94
C LYS A 55 -11.20 10.07 -28.71
N LYS A 56 -10.55 9.65 -29.80
CA LYS A 56 -9.14 9.29 -29.75
C LYS A 56 -8.31 10.58 -29.65
N ILE A 57 -7.51 10.71 -28.60
CA ILE A 57 -6.53 11.79 -28.45
C ILE A 57 -5.55 11.74 -29.64
N PRO A 58 -5.15 12.90 -30.21
CA PRO A 58 -4.28 12.93 -31.37
C PRO A 58 -2.94 12.26 -31.13
N ASP A 59 -2.40 11.61 -32.16
CA ASP A 59 -1.05 11.08 -32.11
C ASP A 59 -0.05 12.26 -32.05
N GLY A 60 0.98 12.15 -31.20
CA GLY A 60 1.96 13.23 -30.96
C GLY A 60 1.64 14.11 -29.75
N THR A 61 0.50 13.90 -29.08
CA THR A 61 0.24 14.46 -27.74
C THR A 61 1.29 13.96 -26.75
N THR A 62 1.81 14.86 -25.92
CA THR A 62 2.80 14.54 -24.87
C THR A 62 2.27 14.85 -23.49
N PHE A 63 2.74 14.09 -22.49
CA PHE A 63 2.33 14.20 -21.10
C PHE A 63 3.55 14.47 -20.22
N GLU A 64 3.40 15.38 -19.26
CA GLU A 64 4.45 15.72 -18.30
C GLU A 64 3.83 15.88 -16.92
N SER A 65 4.39 15.26 -15.88
CA SER A 65 3.93 15.47 -14.51
C SER A 65 4.62 16.69 -13.89
N ASP A 66 3.90 17.42 -13.04
CA ASP A 66 4.47 18.47 -12.19
C ASP A 66 5.24 17.92 -10.97
N GLN A 67 5.12 16.62 -10.68
CA GLN A 67 5.74 15.95 -9.53
C GLN A 67 6.37 14.59 -9.91
N PRO A 68 7.35 14.57 -10.83
CA PRO A 68 8.01 13.34 -11.26
C PRO A 68 8.65 12.59 -10.09
N GLY A 69 8.55 11.25 -10.11
CA GLY A 69 9.00 10.34 -9.06
C GLY A 69 7.95 10.04 -7.98
N VAL A 70 7.04 10.97 -7.69
CA VAL A 70 5.86 10.70 -6.83
C VAL A 70 4.65 10.40 -7.71
N ILE A 71 4.46 11.20 -8.76
CA ILE A 71 3.45 11.03 -9.80
C ILE A 71 4.23 10.93 -11.11
N ASP A 72 4.32 9.73 -11.66
CA ASP A 72 4.90 9.51 -12.98
C ASP A 72 3.79 9.37 -14.01
N VAL A 73 4.04 9.83 -15.24
CA VAL A 73 3.13 9.66 -16.36
C VAL A 73 3.89 9.05 -17.53
N ASP A 74 3.30 8.04 -18.17
CA ASP A 74 3.91 7.41 -19.34
C ASP A 74 3.52 8.10 -20.66
N LYS A 75 4.05 7.57 -21.76
CA LYS A 75 3.79 8.09 -23.12
C LYS A 75 2.33 8.01 -23.56
N ASP A 76 1.54 7.12 -22.95
CA ASP A 76 0.13 6.92 -23.26
C ASP A 76 -0.77 7.73 -22.30
N GLY A 77 -0.16 8.54 -21.42
CA GLY A 77 -0.84 9.32 -20.40
C GLY A 77 -1.25 8.48 -19.20
N LYS A 78 -0.83 7.23 -19.06
CA LYS A 78 -1.15 6.47 -17.84
C LYS A 78 -0.31 7.00 -16.69
N VAL A 79 -0.97 7.32 -15.59
CA VAL A 79 -0.33 7.82 -14.38
C VAL A 79 0.00 6.66 -13.43
N THR A 80 1.16 6.74 -12.79
CA THR A 80 1.55 5.89 -11.68
C THR A 80 1.90 6.76 -10.48
N VAL A 81 1.13 6.63 -9.40
CA VAL A 81 1.40 7.34 -8.14
C VAL A 81 2.05 6.38 -7.16
N THR A 82 3.21 6.76 -6.62
CA THR A 82 3.89 6.00 -5.57
C THR A 82 3.49 6.55 -4.21
N ILE A 83 2.85 5.71 -3.38
CA ILE A 83 2.45 6.09 -2.03
C ILE A 83 3.63 5.82 -1.07
N PRO A 84 4.09 6.82 -0.29
CA PRO A 84 5.14 6.60 0.70
C PRO A 84 4.75 5.54 1.73
N GLU A 85 5.71 4.74 2.19
CA GLU A 85 5.49 3.68 3.19
C GLU A 85 4.98 4.22 4.53
N GLY A 86 5.39 5.43 4.91
CA GLY A 86 4.97 6.10 6.15
C GLY A 86 3.77 7.04 5.98
N ALA A 87 3.05 6.99 4.86
CA ALA A 87 1.85 7.81 4.67
C ALA A 87 0.73 7.36 5.61
N ASN A 88 -0.07 8.30 6.12
CA ASN A 88 -1.16 7.98 7.02
C ASN A 88 -2.45 7.70 6.23
N PRO A 89 -3.33 6.83 6.73
CA PRO A 89 -4.66 6.65 6.14
C PRO A 89 -5.43 7.98 6.08
N GLY A 90 -6.03 8.25 4.92
CA GLY A 90 -6.74 9.50 4.63
C GLY A 90 -5.87 10.61 4.03
N ASP A 91 -4.54 10.47 4.02
CA ASP A 91 -3.66 11.41 3.31
C ASP A 91 -4.01 11.47 1.82
N LYS A 92 -3.87 12.65 1.22
CA LYS A 92 -4.10 12.86 -0.22
C LYS A 92 -2.82 13.23 -0.92
N ILE A 93 -2.45 12.44 -1.93
CA ILE A 93 -1.38 12.75 -2.87
C ILE A 93 -2.04 13.39 -4.09
N THR A 94 -1.73 14.67 -4.32
CA THR A 94 -2.32 15.45 -5.42
C THR A 94 -1.23 16.09 -6.26
N GLY A 95 -1.41 16.06 -7.57
CA GLY A 95 -0.59 16.80 -8.52
C GLY A 95 -1.33 16.99 -9.84
N LYS A 96 -0.60 17.33 -10.89
CA LYS A 96 -1.16 17.59 -12.20
C LYS A 96 -0.33 16.97 -13.31
N VAL A 97 -1.00 16.61 -14.39
CA VAL A 97 -0.38 16.23 -15.65
C VAL A 97 -0.65 17.32 -16.67
N LEU A 98 0.41 17.90 -17.20
CA LEU A 98 0.36 18.81 -18.34
C LEU A 98 0.25 17.98 -19.62
N VAL A 99 -0.82 18.23 -20.38
CA VAL A 99 -1.04 17.69 -21.72
C VAL A 99 -0.62 18.75 -22.73
N ARG A 100 0.19 18.38 -23.72
CA ARG A 100 0.51 19.23 -24.87
C ARG A 100 0.09 18.54 -26.15
N TYR A 101 -0.80 19.18 -26.90
CA TYR A 101 -1.31 18.68 -28.17
C TYR A 101 -0.39 19.07 -29.34
N PRO A 102 -0.50 18.38 -30.49
CA PRO A 102 0.30 18.69 -31.68
C PRO A 102 0.10 20.11 -32.23
N ASP A 103 -1.07 20.72 -32.02
CA ASP A 103 -1.36 22.11 -32.39
C ASP A 103 -0.69 23.15 -31.46
N GLY A 104 0.01 22.68 -30.43
CA GLY A 104 0.69 23.49 -29.42
C GLY A 104 -0.22 23.97 -28.29
N SER A 105 -1.51 23.68 -28.33
CA SER A 105 -2.42 23.93 -27.22
C SER A 105 -2.12 22.99 -26.05
N THR A 106 -2.44 23.44 -24.84
CA THR A 106 -2.10 22.73 -23.61
C THR A 106 -3.19 22.84 -22.57
N GLU A 107 -3.31 21.83 -21.71
CA GLU A 107 -4.16 21.83 -20.52
C GLU A 107 -3.52 21.05 -19.36
N GLU A 108 -3.97 21.30 -18.14
CA GLU A 108 -3.53 20.59 -16.95
C GLU A 108 -4.67 19.76 -16.37
N ILE A 109 -4.45 18.47 -16.17
CA ILE A 109 -5.42 17.55 -15.57
C ILE A 109 -4.97 17.23 -14.15
N PRO A 110 -5.85 17.42 -13.13
CA PRO A 110 -5.52 17.02 -11.77
C PRO A 110 -5.48 15.50 -11.62
N VAL A 111 -4.61 15.03 -10.74
CA VAL A 111 -4.52 13.64 -10.27
C VAL A 111 -4.68 13.66 -8.76
N THR A 112 -5.52 12.77 -8.22
CA THR A 112 -5.67 12.58 -6.78
C THR A 112 -5.61 11.10 -6.42
N VAL A 113 -4.78 10.77 -5.44
CA VAL A 113 -4.79 9.44 -4.80
C VAL A 113 -4.99 9.62 -3.30
N THR A 114 -5.95 8.87 -2.76
CA THR A 114 -6.17 8.80 -1.31
C THR A 114 -5.45 7.58 -0.74
N VAL A 115 -4.80 7.77 0.40
CA VAL A 115 -4.11 6.70 1.12
C VAL A 115 -5.13 5.94 1.98
N GLY A 116 -5.17 4.61 1.81
CA GLY A 116 -6.01 3.71 2.59
C GLY A 116 -5.30 3.17 3.85
N GLU A 117 -6.02 2.36 4.62
CA GLU A 117 -5.49 1.69 5.82
C GLU A 117 -4.56 0.51 5.46
N GLN A 118 -3.55 0.25 6.30
CA GLN A 118 -2.77 -0.99 6.24
C GLN A 118 -3.49 -2.12 6.99
N ASP A 119 -3.19 -3.37 6.64
CA ASP A 119 -3.80 -4.53 7.28
C ASP A 119 -3.49 -4.59 8.78
N LYS A 120 -2.26 -4.25 9.20
CA LYS A 120 -1.89 -4.14 10.62
C LYS A 120 -2.77 -3.15 11.43
N ASP A 121 -3.40 -2.18 10.77
CA ASP A 121 -4.28 -1.20 11.42
C ASP A 121 -5.75 -1.67 11.44
N ILE A 122 -6.07 -2.69 10.64
CA ILE A 122 -7.42 -3.25 10.46
C ILE A 122 -7.64 -4.48 11.35
N TYR A 123 -6.58 -5.27 11.58
CA TYR A 123 -6.60 -6.53 12.31
C TYR A 123 -5.91 -6.36 13.67
N THR A 124 -6.33 -7.15 14.65
CA THR A 124 -5.74 -7.15 15.99
C THR A 124 -5.65 -8.60 16.48
N PRO A 125 -4.67 -9.37 15.98
CA PRO A 125 -4.48 -10.74 16.39
C PRO A 125 -3.83 -10.79 17.78
N LYS A 126 -4.20 -11.78 18.58
CA LYS A 126 -3.69 -11.95 19.95
C LYS A 126 -3.61 -13.40 20.39
N TYR A 127 -2.70 -13.64 21.32
CA TYR A 127 -2.63 -14.87 22.10
C TYR A 127 -3.10 -14.61 23.52
N GLU A 128 -3.88 -15.53 24.06
CA GLU A 128 -4.19 -15.55 25.49
C GLU A 128 -3.01 -16.15 26.27
N ASP A 129 -2.89 -15.81 27.55
CA ASP A 129 -1.85 -16.37 28.41
C ASP A 129 -2.04 -17.88 28.58
N GLY A 130 -0.95 -18.64 28.40
CA GLY A 130 -0.93 -20.07 28.62
C GLY A 130 -0.45 -20.46 30.02
N ASN A 131 -0.82 -21.66 30.45
CA ASN A 131 -0.27 -22.30 31.65
C ASN A 131 0.04 -23.77 31.37
N GLY A 132 1.17 -24.26 31.88
CA GLY A 132 1.54 -25.67 31.72
C GLY A 132 2.55 -26.12 32.77
N LYS A 133 2.72 -27.43 32.91
CA LYS A 133 3.67 -28.02 33.86
C LYS A 133 5.09 -28.10 33.29
N PRO A 134 6.13 -28.19 34.13
CA PRO A 134 7.48 -28.48 33.65
C PRO A 134 7.53 -29.71 32.74
N GLY A 135 8.23 -29.60 31.60
CA GLY A 135 8.37 -30.67 30.60
C GLY A 135 7.18 -30.85 29.66
N SER A 136 6.12 -30.04 29.80
CA SER A 136 4.94 -30.09 28.92
C SER A 136 5.04 -29.15 27.72
N LYS A 137 4.13 -29.32 26.76
CA LYS A 137 3.89 -28.37 25.68
C LYS A 137 2.54 -27.70 25.87
N VAL A 138 2.49 -26.38 25.66
CA VAL A 138 1.27 -25.58 25.72
C VAL A 138 0.95 -25.07 24.33
N GLU A 139 -0.24 -25.39 23.84
CA GLU A 139 -0.73 -24.92 22.55
C GLU A 139 -1.67 -23.72 22.76
N ILE A 140 -1.40 -22.61 22.07
CA ILE A 140 -2.17 -21.38 22.18
C ILE A 140 -2.65 -20.99 20.78
N PRO A 141 -3.97 -21.06 20.51
CA PRO A 141 -4.50 -20.64 19.23
C PRO A 141 -4.39 -19.11 19.08
N LEU A 142 -4.17 -18.65 17.86
CA LEU A 142 -4.31 -17.24 17.53
C LEU A 142 -5.80 -16.87 17.52
N THR A 143 -6.13 -15.74 18.13
CA THR A 143 -7.48 -15.15 18.08
C THR A 143 -7.41 -13.77 17.46
N GLU A 144 -8.51 -13.28 16.88
CA GLU A 144 -8.60 -11.92 16.34
C GLU A 144 -9.71 -11.18 17.11
N GLU A 145 -9.37 -10.04 17.70
CA GLU A 145 -10.26 -9.33 18.63
C GLU A 145 -11.53 -8.81 17.96
N ASN A 146 -11.44 -8.37 16.71
CA ASN A 146 -12.54 -7.79 15.96
C ASN A 146 -13.42 -8.83 15.24
N GLY A 147 -13.13 -10.13 15.41
CA GLY A 147 -13.83 -11.24 14.76
C GLY A 147 -13.68 -11.26 13.23
N LYS A 148 -12.72 -10.51 12.67
CA LYS A 148 -12.42 -10.50 11.24
C LYS A 148 -11.58 -11.72 10.89
N LYS A 149 -11.76 -12.22 9.65
CA LYS A 149 -10.86 -13.24 9.11
C LYS A 149 -9.57 -12.55 8.66
N ILE A 150 -8.44 -12.96 9.25
CA ILE A 150 -7.09 -12.55 8.82
C ILE A 150 -6.91 -12.90 7.33
N PRO A 151 -6.32 -12.00 6.52
CA PRO A 151 -6.25 -12.18 5.08
C PRO A 151 -5.35 -13.36 4.71
N ASP A 152 -5.75 -14.07 3.65
CA ASP A 152 -4.98 -15.20 3.13
C ASP A 152 -3.60 -14.70 2.63
N GLY A 153 -2.54 -15.46 2.89
CA GLY A 153 -1.16 -15.06 2.59
C GLY A 153 -0.43 -14.36 3.75
N THR A 154 -1.10 -14.11 4.87
CA THR A 154 -0.45 -13.70 6.12
C THR A 154 0.54 -14.78 6.58
N THR A 155 1.72 -14.36 7.03
CA THR A 155 2.77 -15.26 7.52
C THR A 155 3.14 -14.94 8.97
N PHE A 156 3.61 -15.97 9.67
CA PHE A 156 3.95 -15.91 11.09
C PHE A 156 5.36 -16.42 11.32
N GLU A 157 6.13 -15.72 12.14
CA GLU A 157 7.49 -16.08 12.50
C GLU A 157 7.71 -15.84 14.00
N SER A 158 8.26 -16.82 14.72
CA SER A 158 8.61 -16.64 16.12
C SER A 158 10.03 -16.07 16.26
N ASP A 159 10.22 -15.19 17.25
CA ASP A 159 11.54 -14.72 17.65
C ASP A 159 12.37 -15.76 18.44
N GLN A 160 11.75 -16.86 18.88
CA GLN A 160 12.38 -17.92 19.69
C GLN A 160 12.02 -19.33 19.20
N PRO A 161 12.34 -19.68 17.93
CA PRO A 161 12.02 -20.99 17.38
C PRO A 161 12.63 -22.14 18.21
N GLY A 162 11.87 -23.22 18.38
CA GLY A 162 12.20 -24.38 19.21
C GLY A 162 11.74 -24.27 20.67
N VAL A 163 11.69 -23.06 21.24
CA VAL A 163 11.05 -22.83 22.56
C VAL A 163 9.61 -22.38 22.35
N ILE A 164 9.40 -21.47 21.41
CA ILE A 164 8.11 -20.97 20.95
C ILE A 164 8.07 -21.24 19.44
N ASP A 165 7.29 -22.23 19.04
CA ASP A 165 7.06 -22.52 17.62
C ASP A 165 5.71 -21.94 17.21
N VAL A 166 5.61 -21.47 15.96
CA VAL A 166 4.37 -20.99 15.37
C VAL A 166 4.13 -21.70 14.04
N ASP A 167 2.89 -22.14 13.80
CA ASP A 167 2.52 -22.78 12.55
C ASP A 167 1.99 -21.79 11.49
N LYS A 168 1.63 -22.31 10.32
CA LYS A 168 1.10 -21.53 9.20
C LYS A 168 -0.23 -20.83 9.50
N ASP A 169 -1.00 -21.33 10.47
CA ASP A 169 -2.29 -20.78 10.87
C ASP A 169 -2.13 -19.82 12.07
N GLY A 170 -0.88 -19.55 12.47
CA GLY A 170 -0.54 -18.71 13.61
C GLY A 170 -0.74 -19.41 14.95
N LYS A 171 -0.99 -20.72 15.00
CA LYS A 171 -1.09 -21.42 16.30
C LYS A 171 0.30 -21.54 16.91
N VAL A 172 0.43 -21.13 18.17
CA VAL A 172 1.68 -21.19 18.91
C VAL A 172 1.77 -22.48 19.74
N THR A 173 2.96 -23.07 19.78
CA THR A 173 3.31 -24.16 20.69
C THR A 173 4.53 -23.76 21.51
N VAL A 174 4.37 -23.66 22.83
CA VAL A 174 5.45 -23.36 23.76
C VAL A 174 5.90 -24.64 24.45
N THR A 175 7.20 -24.92 24.39
CA THR A 175 7.81 -26.07 25.10
C THR A 175 8.38 -25.61 26.43
N ILE A 176 7.82 -26.12 27.53
CA ILE A 176 8.28 -25.81 28.89
C ILE A 176 9.43 -26.77 29.25
N PRO A 177 10.62 -26.27 29.64
CA PRO A 177 11.72 -27.12 30.09
C PRO A 177 11.33 -27.98 31.30
N GLU A 178 11.85 -29.21 31.39
CA GLU A 178 11.55 -30.14 32.49
C GLU A 178 12.01 -29.61 33.87
N GLY A 179 13.07 -28.81 33.89
CA GLY A 179 13.62 -28.19 35.11
C GLY A 179 13.11 -26.78 35.40
N ALA A 180 12.06 -26.31 34.71
CA ALA A 180 11.48 -25.01 35.00
C ALA A 180 10.79 -24.99 36.37
N ASN A 181 10.89 -23.88 37.09
CA ASN A 181 10.29 -23.75 38.41
C ASN A 181 8.83 -23.24 38.29
N PRO A 182 7.95 -23.64 39.23
CA PRO A 182 6.62 -23.05 39.31
C PRO A 182 6.70 -21.52 39.46
N GLY A 183 5.94 -20.80 38.63
CA GLY A 183 5.94 -19.34 38.54
C GLY A 183 6.88 -18.74 37.49
N ASP A 184 7.77 -19.53 36.89
CA ASP A 184 8.60 -19.08 35.78
C ASP A 184 7.72 -18.64 34.59
N LYS A 185 8.18 -17.62 33.86
CA LYS A 185 7.50 -17.11 32.66
C LYS A 185 8.37 -17.33 31.44
N ILE A 186 7.80 -17.99 30.44
CA ILE A 186 8.37 -18.10 29.10
C ILE A 186 7.66 -17.07 28.24
N THR A 187 8.42 -16.08 27.75
CA THR A 187 7.89 -14.96 26.96
C THR A 187 8.66 -14.84 25.65
N GLY A 188 7.95 -14.57 24.57
CA GLY A 188 8.52 -14.22 23.28
C GLY A 188 7.50 -13.49 22.43
N LYS A 189 7.78 -13.38 21.14
CA LYS A 189 6.93 -12.68 20.18
C LYS A 189 6.74 -13.49 18.91
N VAL A 190 5.59 -13.28 18.30
CA VAL A 190 5.31 -13.72 16.93
C VAL A 190 5.20 -12.49 16.05
N LEU A 191 6.07 -12.39 15.05
CA LEU A 191 5.99 -11.42 13.98
C LEU A 191 4.93 -11.88 12.98
N VAL A 192 3.93 -11.04 12.76
CA VAL A 192 2.90 -11.20 11.72
C VAL A 192 3.28 -10.34 10.53
N ARG A 193 3.26 -10.91 9.32
CA ARG A 193 3.44 -10.16 8.07
C ARG A 193 2.22 -10.34 7.18
N TYR A 194 1.55 -9.24 6.87
CA TYR A 194 0.36 -9.22 6.03
C TYR A 194 0.72 -9.19 4.54
N PRO A 195 -0.23 -9.56 3.64
CA PRO A 195 -0.01 -9.52 2.20
C PRO A 195 0.33 -8.13 1.64
N ASP A 196 -0.13 -7.07 2.31
CA ASP A 196 0.21 -5.69 1.94
C ASP A 196 1.60 -5.24 2.41
N GLY A 197 2.38 -6.15 3.01
CA GLY A 197 3.72 -5.91 3.52
C GLY A 197 3.77 -5.27 4.91
N SER A 198 2.63 -4.84 5.46
CA SER A 198 2.57 -4.33 6.82
C SER A 198 2.84 -5.45 7.83
N THR A 199 3.40 -5.10 8.99
CA THR A 199 3.82 -6.08 10.00
C THR A 199 3.52 -5.60 11.41
N GLU A 200 3.29 -6.54 12.32
CA GLU A 200 3.16 -6.29 13.76
C GLU A 200 3.74 -7.45 14.58
N GLU A 201 4.06 -7.19 15.85
CA GLU A 201 4.58 -8.22 16.77
C GLU A 201 3.59 -8.48 17.90
N ILE A 202 3.20 -9.74 18.09
CA ILE A 202 2.26 -10.15 19.12
C ILE A 202 3.03 -10.88 20.24
N PRO A 203 2.90 -10.45 21.50
CA PRO A 203 3.53 -11.14 22.62
C PRO A 203 2.85 -12.49 22.91
N VAL A 204 3.66 -13.46 23.33
CA VAL A 204 3.23 -14.76 23.84
C VAL A 204 3.77 -14.89 25.26
N THR A 205 2.92 -15.32 26.20
CA THR A 205 3.34 -15.63 27.58
C THR A 205 2.79 -16.97 28.02
N VAL A 206 3.67 -17.81 28.57
CA VAL A 206 3.29 -19.04 29.28
C VAL A 206 3.88 -19.01 30.68
N THR A 207 3.01 -19.24 31.67
CA THR A 207 3.43 -19.38 33.07
C THR A 207 3.56 -20.85 33.43
N VAL A 208 4.67 -21.21 34.07
CA VAL A 208 4.92 -22.57 34.54
C VAL A 208 4.12 -22.82 35.81
N GLY A 209 3.27 -23.84 35.79
CA GLY A 209 2.50 -24.32 36.95
C GLY A 209 3.31 -25.25 37.86
N GLU A 210 2.67 -25.73 38.91
CA GLU A 210 3.29 -26.65 39.88
C GLU A 210 3.62 -28.02 39.26
N GLN A 211 4.68 -28.66 39.77
CA GLN A 211 5.01 -30.05 39.43
C GLN A 211 4.26 -31.02 40.36
N ASP A 212 3.86 -32.19 39.85
CA ASP A 212 3.14 -33.20 40.67
C ASP A 212 3.97 -33.68 41.88
N LYS A 213 5.31 -33.60 41.80
CA LYS A 213 6.23 -33.92 42.91
C LYS A 213 6.21 -32.89 44.03
N ASP A 214 5.88 -31.63 43.74
CA ASP A 214 5.80 -30.57 44.74
C ASP A 214 4.53 -30.69 45.59
N ILE A 215 3.47 -31.27 45.01
CA ILE A 215 2.17 -31.48 45.66
C ILE A 215 2.19 -32.75 46.54
N TYR A 216 3.03 -33.74 46.22
CA TYR A 216 3.17 -35.00 46.97
C TYR A 216 4.47 -35.05 47.78
N THR A 217 4.40 -34.63 49.05
CA THR A 217 5.38 -35.02 50.07
C THR A 217 4.96 -36.36 50.66
N PRO A 218 5.63 -37.50 50.35
CA PRO A 218 5.30 -38.77 51.00
C PRO A 218 5.58 -38.65 52.50
N LYS A 219 4.55 -38.79 53.33
CA LYS A 219 4.71 -39.04 54.75
C LYS A 219 5.15 -40.49 54.91
N TYR A 220 6.41 -40.69 55.29
CA TYR A 220 6.84 -41.97 55.84
C TYR A 220 6.38 -42.03 57.29
N GLU A 221 5.58 -43.04 57.65
CA GLU A 221 5.42 -43.41 59.05
C GLU A 221 6.61 -44.28 59.42
N ASP A 222 7.41 -43.81 60.39
CA ASP A 222 8.47 -44.61 61.01
C ASP A 222 7.81 -45.80 61.72
N GLY A 223 8.09 -47.01 61.24
CA GLY A 223 7.67 -48.28 61.84
C GLY A 223 8.65 -48.81 62.89
#